data_AF-A0AAZ1XQE7-F1
#
_entry.id   AF-A0AAZ1XQE7-F1
#
_cell.length_a   1.000
_cell.length_b   1.000
_cell.length_c   1.000
_cell.angle_alpha   90.00
_cell.angle_beta   90.00
_cell.angle_gamma   90.00
#
_symmetry.space_group_name_H-M   'P 1'
#
loop_
_entity.id
_entity.type
_entity.pdbx_description
1 polymer ?
#
loop_
_entity_poly.entity_id
_entity_poly.type
_entity_poly.pdbx_seq_one_letter_code
_entity_poly.pdbx_strand_id
1 'polypeptide(L)'
;SGSARLTFKKMATSFYDLTAKLLTGETFDFSSLKGKVVLIENVMNELHERYASKGLVILGVPCNQFGHQENCKNEEILLSLKYVRPGNGFEPKFQLFEKVEVNGKDAHPLFVFLKEKLPTPSDDATSLMTDPKLINWSPVCRNDVSWNFEKFLIGPDGVPFKRYSRRFLTIDIEGDIKKLLSQTN
;
A
#
# COMPACT_ATOMS: atom_id res chain seq x y z
N SER A 1 34.89 12.47 -22.40
CA SER A 1 34.36 11.15 -22.02
C SER A 1 33.35 11.32 -20.89
N GLY A 2 32.11 10.85 -21.10
CA GLY A 2 31.15 10.49 -20.04
C GLY A 2 30.46 11.61 -19.25
N SER A 3 29.53 12.35 -19.86
CA SER A 3 28.50 13.08 -19.10
C SER A 3 27.52 12.08 -18.50
N ALA A 4 27.53 11.94 -17.18
CA ALA A 4 26.57 11.12 -16.45
C ALA A 4 25.18 11.78 -16.56
N ARG A 5 24.30 11.19 -17.37
CA ARG A 5 22.88 11.55 -17.38
C ARG A 5 22.29 11.13 -16.03
N LEU A 6 22.04 12.13 -15.18
CA LEU A 6 21.15 12.01 -14.04
C LEU A 6 19.76 11.66 -14.60
N THR A 7 19.36 10.39 -14.50
CA THR A 7 18.00 9.96 -14.83
C THR A 7 17.07 10.57 -13.80
N PHE A 8 16.43 11.70 -14.14
CA PHE A 8 15.27 12.17 -13.41
C PHE A 8 14.23 11.05 -13.43
N LYS A 9 13.99 10.41 -12.27
CA LYS A 9 12.87 9.49 -12.08
C LYS A 9 11.62 10.29 -12.44
N LYS A 10 11.00 9.99 -13.59
CA LYS A 10 9.76 10.65 -14.03
C LYS A 10 8.73 10.40 -12.91
N MET A 11 8.35 11.46 -12.19
CA MET A 11 7.29 11.35 -11.19
C MET A 11 6.02 10.93 -11.90
N ALA A 12 5.41 9.85 -11.44
CA ALA A 12 4.15 9.37 -12.00
C ALA A 12 3.09 10.47 -11.85
N THR A 13 2.46 10.83 -12.96
CA THR A 13 1.43 11.87 -12.96
C THR A 13 0.10 11.34 -12.48
N SER A 14 -0.13 10.04 -12.64
CA SER A 14 -1.33 9.31 -12.25
C SER A 14 -1.00 8.00 -11.55
N PHE A 15 -1.91 7.54 -10.70
CA PHE A 15 -1.88 6.18 -10.14
C PHE A 15 -1.79 5.11 -11.22
N TYR A 16 -2.42 5.34 -12.38
CA TYR A 16 -2.45 4.40 -13.50
C TYR A 16 -1.15 4.34 -14.31
N ASP A 17 -0.20 5.24 -14.09
CA ASP A 17 1.12 5.19 -14.73
C ASP A 17 2.09 4.27 -13.96
N LEU A 18 1.66 3.76 -12.79
CA LEU A 18 2.47 2.97 -11.89
C LEU A 18 2.40 1.48 -12.23
N THR A 19 3.48 0.79 -11.87
CA THR A 19 3.56 -0.66 -11.89
C THR A 19 4.18 -1.15 -10.60
N ALA A 20 3.95 -2.42 -10.27
CA ALA A 20 4.65 -3.09 -9.19
C ALA A 20 4.82 -4.58 -9.53
N LYS A 21 5.80 -5.23 -8.91
CA LYS A 21 6.04 -6.66 -9.10
C LYS A 21 5.16 -7.48 -8.18
N LEU A 22 4.49 -8.48 -8.72
CA LEU A 22 3.79 -9.51 -7.95
C LEU A 22 4.79 -10.41 -7.23
N LEU A 23 4.35 -11.15 -6.20
CA LEU A 23 5.19 -12.17 -5.56
C LEU A 23 5.69 -13.26 -6.55
N THR A 24 5.01 -13.44 -7.69
CA THR A 24 5.43 -14.32 -8.79
C THR A 24 6.58 -13.76 -9.62
N GLY A 25 6.97 -12.49 -9.40
CA GLY A 25 7.96 -11.74 -10.20
C GLY A 25 7.37 -11.04 -11.43
N GLU A 26 6.10 -11.32 -11.78
CA GLU A 26 5.41 -10.69 -12.89
C GLU A 26 5.14 -9.21 -12.61
N THR A 27 5.15 -8.38 -13.66
CA THR A 27 4.83 -6.95 -13.52
C THR A 27 3.33 -6.75 -13.63
N PHE A 28 2.75 -6.10 -12.62
CA PHE A 28 1.35 -5.71 -12.58
C PHE A 28 1.21 -4.22 -12.94
N ASP A 29 0.43 -3.94 -13.97
CA ASP A 29 0.14 -2.59 -14.46
C ASP A 29 -1.12 -2.04 -13.80
N PHE A 30 -0.99 -0.89 -13.12
CA PHE A 30 -2.07 -0.31 -12.33
C PHE A 30 -3.17 0.26 -13.22
N SER A 31 -2.91 0.51 -14.51
CA SER A 31 -3.94 0.90 -15.48
C SER A 31 -5.04 -0.15 -15.65
N SER A 32 -4.78 -1.42 -15.32
CA SER A 32 -5.79 -2.49 -15.28
C SER A 32 -6.87 -2.28 -14.22
N LEU A 33 -6.62 -1.38 -13.26
CA LEU A 33 -7.53 -1.05 -12.15
C LEU A 33 -8.49 0.10 -12.47
N LYS A 34 -8.52 0.59 -13.71
CA LYS A 34 -9.45 1.66 -14.12
C LYS A 34 -10.90 1.29 -13.82
N GLY A 35 -11.63 2.21 -13.19
CA GLY A 35 -13.01 1.99 -12.77
C GLY A 35 -13.16 1.15 -11.50
N LYS A 36 -12.07 0.77 -10.83
CA LYS A 36 -12.09 0.01 -9.57
C LYS A 36 -11.78 0.90 -8.39
N VAL A 37 -12.46 0.65 -7.28
CA VAL A 37 -12.06 1.22 -5.99
C VAL A 37 -10.91 0.38 -5.47
N VAL A 38 -9.79 1.00 -5.12
CA VAL A 38 -8.58 0.27 -4.72
C VAL A 38 -8.23 0.59 -3.27
N LEU A 39 -8.04 -0.45 -2.45
CA LEU A 39 -7.55 -0.36 -1.08
C LEU A 39 -6.16 -0.99 -1.01
N ILE A 40 -5.17 -0.22 -0.57
CA ILE A 40 -3.81 -0.73 -0.33
C ILE A 40 -3.70 -1.11 1.16
N GLU A 41 -3.65 -2.42 1.42
CA GLU A 41 -3.59 -3.01 2.77
C GLU A 41 -3.25 -4.52 2.72
N ASN A 42 -2.69 -5.03 3.83
CA ASN A 42 -2.06 -6.34 3.88
C ASN A 42 -2.87 -7.42 4.64
N VAL A 43 -4.07 -7.14 5.17
CA VAL A 43 -4.69 -8.02 6.20
C VAL A 43 -6.14 -8.50 5.99
N MET A 44 -7.00 -7.82 5.23
CA MET A 44 -8.46 -8.05 5.38
C MET A 44 -9.13 -8.77 4.20
N ASN A 45 -9.32 -10.08 4.34
CA ASN A 45 -10.13 -10.88 3.39
C ASN A 45 -11.63 -10.54 3.42
N GLU A 46 -12.16 -10.12 4.57
CA GLU A 46 -13.60 -9.89 4.75
C GLU A 46 -14.15 -8.81 3.80
N LEU A 47 -13.44 -7.69 3.67
CA LEU A 47 -13.84 -6.63 2.73
C LEU A 47 -13.74 -7.10 1.27
N HIS A 48 -12.73 -7.90 0.95
CA HIS A 48 -12.60 -8.49 -0.38
C HIS A 48 -13.83 -9.34 -0.70
N GLU A 49 -14.23 -10.25 0.19
CA GLU A 49 -15.38 -11.14 -0.04
C GLU A 49 -16.69 -10.37 -0.25
N ARG A 50 -16.90 -9.27 0.50
CA ARG A 50 -18.13 -8.48 0.43
C ARG A 50 -18.23 -7.59 -0.81
N TYR A 51 -17.10 -7.09 -1.32
CA TYR A 51 -17.08 -5.99 -2.30
C TYR A 51 -16.27 -6.24 -3.57
N ALA A 52 -15.52 -7.35 -3.69
CA ALA A 52 -14.74 -7.64 -4.90
C ALA A 52 -15.62 -7.71 -6.16
N SER A 53 -16.75 -8.40 -6.07
CA SER A 53 -17.73 -8.50 -7.17
C SER A 53 -18.39 -7.16 -7.52
N LYS A 54 -18.30 -6.17 -6.62
CA LYS A 54 -18.87 -4.83 -6.80
C LYS A 54 -17.84 -3.81 -7.31
N GLY A 55 -16.57 -4.22 -7.46
CA GLY A 55 -15.52 -3.36 -8.00
C GLY A 55 -14.45 -2.93 -7.00
N LEU A 56 -14.45 -3.46 -5.76
CA LEU A 56 -13.32 -3.28 -4.84
C LEU A 56 -12.15 -4.18 -5.26
N VAL A 57 -10.94 -3.64 -5.24
CA VAL A 57 -9.69 -4.39 -5.35
C VAL A 57 -8.83 -4.08 -4.13
N ILE A 58 -8.31 -5.12 -3.48
CA ILE A 58 -7.36 -4.98 -2.37
C ILE A 58 -5.97 -5.36 -2.88
N LEU A 59 -4.96 -4.55 -2.55
CA LEU A 59 -3.56 -4.72 -2.90
C LEU A 59 -2.73 -4.78 -1.62
N GLY A 60 -2.12 -5.92 -1.31
CA GLY A 60 -1.23 -6.05 -0.16
C GLY A 60 0.23 -5.87 -0.57
N VAL A 61 0.88 -4.89 0.05
CA VAL A 61 2.25 -4.50 -0.28
C VAL A 61 3.14 -4.66 0.96
N PRO A 62 3.87 -5.78 1.07
CA PRO A 62 4.72 -6.07 2.22
C PRO A 62 5.86 -5.04 2.35
N CYS A 63 6.25 -4.73 3.59
CA CYS A 63 7.34 -3.80 3.89
C CYS A 63 8.02 -4.20 5.21
N ASN A 64 9.36 -4.10 5.28
CA ASN A 64 10.12 -4.46 6.48
C ASN A 64 10.69 -3.27 7.28
N GLN A 65 10.37 -2.03 6.91
CA GLN A 65 10.94 -0.83 7.54
C GLN A 65 10.52 -0.67 9.01
N PHE A 66 9.36 -1.22 9.38
CA PHE A 66 8.73 -0.98 10.67
C PHE A 66 9.01 -2.12 11.65
N GLY A 67 10.04 -1.94 12.49
CA GLY A 67 10.40 -2.89 13.54
C GLY A 67 10.76 -4.29 13.03
N HIS A 68 11.17 -4.41 11.76
CA HIS A 68 11.54 -5.66 11.12
C HIS A 68 10.46 -6.76 11.25
N GLN A 69 9.19 -6.38 11.08
CA GLN A 69 8.06 -7.31 11.23
C GLN A 69 7.83 -8.22 10.01
N GLU A 70 8.47 -7.95 8.88
CA GLU A 70 8.36 -8.71 7.63
C GLU A 70 9.75 -9.22 7.19
N ASN A 71 10.37 -10.05 8.05
CA ASN A 71 11.69 -10.62 7.79
C ASN A 71 11.69 -11.73 6.74
N CYS A 72 10.51 -12.25 6.38
CA CYS A 72 10.34 -13.24 5.33
C CYS A 72 10.88 -12.72 3.99
N LYS A 73 11.51 -13.60 3.22
CA LYS A 73 11.75 -13.36 1.79
C LYS A 73 10.43 -13.47 1.03
N ASN A 74 10.38 -12.95 -0.20
CA ASN A 74 9.15 -12.95 -1.00
C ASN A 74 8.53 -14.36 -1.12
N GLU A 75 9.37 -15.40 -1.23
CA GLU A 75 8.94 -16.79 -1.36
C GLU A 75 8.35 -17.37 -0.06
N GLU A 76 8.62 -16.74 1.08
CA GLU A 76 8.22 -17.19 2.42
C GLU A 76 6.96 -16.49 2.94
N ILE A 77 6.58 -15.34 2.37
CA ILE A 77 5.47 -14.52 2.87
C ILE A 77 4.16 -15.31 2.92
N LEU A 78 3.80 -16.02 1.84
CA LEU A 78 2.58 -16.83 1.79
C LEU A 78 2.61 -17.98 2.81
N LEU A 79 3.77 -18.59 3.02
CA LEU A 79 3.93 -19.65 4.03
C LEU A 79 3.78 -19.10 5.44
N SER A 80 4.34 -17.92 5.71
CA SER A 80 4.21 -17.23 6.99
C SER A 80 2.75 -16.89 7.32
N LEU A 81 2.02 -16.32 6.35
CA LEU A 81 0.59 -16.03 6.50
C LEU A 81 -0.23 -17.30 6.77
N LYS A 82 0.07 -18.38 6.05
CA LYS A 82 -0.67 -19.65 6.13
C LYS A 82 -0.40 -20.43 7.41
N TYR A 83 0.84 -20.47 7.88
CA TYR A 83 1.28 -21.39 8.94
C TYR A 83 1.73 -20.71 10.24
N VAL A 84 2.06 -19.41 10.21
CA VAL A 84 2.63 -18.70 11.38
C VAL A 84 1.66 -17.65 11.90
N ARG A 85 1.40 -16.58 11.13
CA ARG A 85 0.49 -15.50 11.51
C ARG A 85 -0.06 -14.82 10.26
N PRO A 86 -1.39 -14.83 10.02
CA PRO A 86 -2.45 -15.28 10.92
C PRO A 86 -2.46 -16.77 11.27
N GLY A 87 -1.84 -17.62 10.44
CA GLY A 87 -1.83 -19.05 10.64
C GLY A 87 -3.18 -19.69 10.28
N ASN A 88 -3.43 -20.90 10.79
CA ASN A 88 -4.70 -21.63 10.61
C ASN A 88 -5.13 -21.83 9.14
N GLY A 89 -4.18 -21.94 8.22
CA GLY A 89 -4.48 -22.13 6.81
C GLY A 89 -4.97 -20.87 6.10
N PHE A 90 -4.75 -19.68 6.69
CA PHE A 90 -5.12 -18.42 6.08
C PHE A 90 -4.46 -18.23 4.71
N GLU A 91 -5.25 -17.88 3.72
CA GLU A 91 -4.78 -17.54 2.38
C GLU A 91 -5.36 -16.16 1.99
N PRO A 92 -4.52 -15.20 1.57
CA PRO A 92 -4.99 -13.90 1.12
C PRO A 92 -5.82 -14.07 -0.17
N LYS A 93 -7.03 -13.49 -0.18
CA LYS A 93 -7.91 -13.49 -1.36
C LYS A 93 -7.64 -12.33 -2.31
N PHE A 94 -6.59 -11.58 -2.03
CA PHE A 94 -6.23 -10.34 -2.71
C PHE A 94 -4.79 -10.39 -3.23
N GLN A 95 -4.47 -9.49 -4.16
CA GLN A 95 -3.17 -9.50 -4.81
C GLN A 95 -2.07 -9.08 -3.82
N LEU A 96 -1.02 -9.90 -3.73
CA LEU A 96 0.20 -9.56 -3.03
C LEU A 96 1.33 -9.21 -4.00
N PHE A 97 2.12 -8.22 -3.60
CA PHE A 97 3.28 -7.72 -4.33
C PHE A 97 4.58 -8.16 -3.65
N GLU A 98 5.70 -8.03 -4.35
CA GLU A 98 7.02 -8.13 -3.75
C GLU A 98 7.16 -7.12 -2.60
N LYS A 99 8.02 -7.47 -1.64
CA LYS A 99 8.36 -6.56 -0.56
C LYS A 99 9.06 -5.32 -1.09
N VAL A 100 8.62 -4.15 -0.64
CA VAL A 100 9.19 -2.87 -1.04
C VAL A 100 9.48 -1.96 0.16
N GLU A 101 10.34 -0.99 -0.06
CA GLU A 101 10.50 0.16 0.84
C GLU A 101 9.38 1.17 0.56
N VAL A 102 8.79 1.74 1.61
CA VAL A 102 7.70 2.74 1.49
C VAL A 102 8.17 4.15 1.85
N ASN A 103 9.27 4.24 2.59
CA ASN A 103 9.93 5.46 3.04
C ASN A 103 11.40 5.54 2.61
N GLY A 104 11.98 6.73 2.70
CA GLY A 104 13.37 7.00 2.34
C GLY A 104 13.64 7.07 0.84
N LYS A 105 14.92 7.15 0.48
CA LYS A 105 15.42 7.37 -0.89
C LYS A 105 15.01 6.26 -1.87
N ASP A 106 14.85 5.05 -1.35
CA ASP A 106 14.56 3.84 -2.14
C ASP A 106 13.06 3.50 -2.14
N ALA A 107 12.22 4.40 -1.60
CA ALA A 107 10.78 4.23 -1.57
C ALA A 107 10.21 3.92 -2.97
N HIS A 108 9.31 2.93 -3.01
CA HIS A 108 8.62 2.54 -4.22
C HIS A 108 7.82 3.72 -4.78
N PRO A 109 7.81 3.95 -6.11
CA PRO A 109 7.10 5.08 -6.73
C PRO A 109 5.63 5.21 -6.32
N LEU A 110 4.96 4.08 -6.07
CA LEU A 110 3.60 4.05 -5.50
C LEU A 110 3.49 4.82 -4.19
N PHE A 111 4.35 4.54 -3.22
CA PHE A 111 4.28 5.20 -1.91
C PHE A 111 4.78 6.64 -1.97
N VAL A 112 5.71 6.97 -2.86
CA VAL A 112 6.07 8.37 -3.12
C VAL A 112 4.83 9.14 -3.58
N PHE A 113 4.15 8.65 -4.62
CA PHE A 113 2.93 9.26 -5.15
C PHE A 113 1.82 9.39 -4.08
N LEU A 114 1.54 8.32 -3.33
CA LEU A 114 0.49 8.31 -2.32
C LEU A 114 0.79 9.27 -1.16
N LYS A 115 2.03 9.31 -0.67
CA LYS A 115 2.44 10.22 0.41
C LYS A 115 2.45 11.68 -0.03
N GLU A 116 2.69 11.97 -1.30
CA GLU A 116 2.58 13.33 -1.82
C GLU A 116 1.12 13.79 -1.93
N LYS A 117 0.22 12.91 -2.39
CA LYS A 117 -1.21 13.23 -2.54
C LYS A 117 -1.98 13.21 -1.22
N LEU A 118 -1.59 12.34 -0.28
CA LEU A 118 -2.21 12.16 1.03
C LEU A 118 -1.12 12.24 2.11
N PRO A 119 -0.64 13.46 2.43
CA PRO A 119 0.54 13.65 3.27
C PRO A 119 0.35 13.20 4.72
N THR A 120 -0.87 13.18 5.22
CA THR A 120 -1.19 12.78 6.59
C THR A 120 -2.39 11.84 6.62
N PRO A 121 -2.44 10.86 7.53
CA PRO A 121 -3.66 10.13 7.82
C PRO A 121 -4.80 11.05 8.23
N SER A 122 -6.01 10.70 7.84
CA SER A 122 -7.23 11.49 8.11
C SER A 122 -7.66 11.45 9.57
N ASP A 123 -7.30 10.39 10.29
CA ASP A 123 -7.63 10.15 11.70
C ASP A 123 -6.50 10.51 12.67
N ASP A 124 -5.26 10.65 12.18
CA ASP A 124 -4.10 11.07 12.97
C ASP A 124 -3.10 11.84 12.10
N ALA A 125 -3.16 13.17 12.16
CA ALA A 125 -2.34 14.04 11.33
C ALA A 125 -0.95 14.34 11.92
N THR A 126 -0.65 13.86 13.12
CA THR A 126 0.52 14.32 13.90
C THR A 126 1.51 13.23 14.27
N SER A 127 1.04 11.99 14.46
CA SER A 127 1.91 10.91 14.91
C SER A 127 2.73 10.35 13.76
N LEU A 128 4.06 10.41 13.88
CA LEU A 128 4.97 9.67 13.00
C LEU A 128 5.58 8.46 13.71
N MET A 129 6.33 8.67 14.79
CA MET A 129 6.95 7.59 15.55
C MET A 129 7.14 8.04 17.00
N THR A 130 6.88 7.13 17.95
CA THR A 130 7.10 7.41 19.38
C THR A 130 8.57 7.23 19.77
N ASP A 131 9.20 6.14 19.32
CA ASP A 131 10.63 5.89 19.54
C ASP A 131 11.41 6.23 18.26
N PRO A 132 12.23 7.29 18.24
CA PRO A 132 12.98 7.67 17.05
C PRO A 132 13.97 6.59 16.59
N LYS A 133 14.36 5.63 17.46
CA LYS A 133 15.24 4.50 17.08
C LYS A 133 14.60 3.55 16.08
N LEU A 134 13.28 3.58 15.93
CA LEU A 134 12.55 2.77 14.97
C LEU A 134 12.55 3.38 13.55
N ILE A 135 13.09 4.59 13.38
CA ILE A 135 13.26 5.23 12.08
C ILE A 135 14.62 4.80 11.50
N ASN A 136 14.60 3.85 10.57
CA ASN A 136 15.79 3.27 9.95
C ASN A 136 15.97 3.67 8.47
N TRP A 137 15.16 4.61 7.98
CA TRP A 137 15.22 5.10 6.60
C TRP A 137 15.76 6.54 6.52
N SER A 138 16.21 6.94 5.33
CA SER A 138 16.69 8.29 5.05
C SER A 138 16.42 8.66 3.58
N PRO A 139 16.05 9.92 3.27
CA PRO A 139 15.72 10.98 4.21
C PRO A 139 14.40 10.70 4.95
N VAL A 140 14.21 11.36 6.09
CA VAL A 140 12.94 11.35 6.84
C VAL A 140 12.09 12.52 6.38
N CYS A 141 10.84 12.26 6.03
CA CYS A 141 9.88 13.23 5.52
C CYS A 141 8.65 13.30 6.43
N ARG A 142 8.02 14.48 6.52
CA ARG A 142 6.82 14.69 7.35
C ARG A 142 5.62 13.82 6.95
N ASN A 143 5.59 13.38 5.69
CA ASN A 143 4.52 12.56 5.14
C ASN A 143 4.81 11.07 5.16
N ASP A 144 5.92 10.63 5.76
CA ASP A 144 6.30 9.22 5.84
C ASP A 144 5.21 8.33 6.44
N VAL A 145 5.17 7.08 6.01
CA VAL A 145 4.33 6.05 6.63
C VAL A 145 4.87 5.79 8.03
N SER A 146 3.98 5.84 9.03
CA SER A 146 4.33 5.75 10.45
C SER A 146 4.62 4.32 10.91
N TRP A 147 3.91 3.34 10.35
CA TRP A 147 4.01 1.93 10.77
C TRP A 147 3.33 0.99 9.76
N ASN A 148 3.44 -0.31 10.02
CA ASN A 148 2.61 -1.33 9.38
C ASN A 148 1.12 -1.02 9.53
N PHE A 149 0.34 -1.43 8.53
CA PHE A 149 -1.12 -1.29 8.48
C PHE A 149 -1.64 0.15 8.39
N GLU A 150 -0.87 1.09 7.84
CA GLU A 150 -1.53 2.25 7.22
C GLU A 150 -2.25 1.82 5.94
N LYS A 151 -3.33 2.54 5.62
CA LYS A 151 -4.19 2.22 4.48
C LYS A 151 -4.34 3.41 3.57
N PHE A 152 -4.40 3.15 2.27
CA PHE A 152 -4.71 4.15 1.25
C PHE A 152 -5.91 3.66 0.44
N LEU A 153 -6.94 4.49 0.35
CA LEU A 153 -8.11 4.25 -0.48
C LEU A 153 -8.03 5.16 -1.71
N ILE A 154 -8.18 4.56 -2.88
CA ILE A 154 -8.11 5.21 -4.19
C ILE A 154 -9.47 5.06 -4.88
N GLY A 155 -9.96 6.15 -5.46
CA GLY A 155 -11.22 6.18 -6.20
C GLY A 155 -11.15 5.46 -7.55
N PRO A 156 -12.31 5.22 -8.18
CA PRO A 156 -12.39 4.53 -9.48
C PRO A 156 -11.80 5.31 -10.66
N ASP A 157 -11.54 6.60 -10.45
CA ASP A 157 -10.84 7.51 -11.37
C ASP A 157 -9.31 7.48 -11.16
N GLY A 158 -8.80 6.71 -10.20
CA GLY A 158 -7.38 6.60 -9.89
C GLY A 158 -6.87 7.71 -8.98
N VAL A 159 -7.76 8.56 -8.44
CA VAL A 159 -7.38 9.64 -7.54
C VAL A 159 -7.32 9.11 -6.10
N PRO A 160 -6.21 9.32 -5.37
CA PRO A 160 -6.14 8.99 -3.95
C PRO A 160 -7.23 9.73 -3.16
N PHE A 161 -8.12 8.98 -2.51
CA PHE A 161 -9.28 9.52 -1.82
C PHE A 161 -8.98 9.82 -0.35
N LYS A 162 -8.44 8.85 0.39
CA LYS A 162 -8.18 9.00 1.84
C LYS A 162 -7.08 8.06 2.33
N ARG A 163 -6.28 8.55 3.29
CA ARG A 163 -5.27 7.79 4.03
C ARG A 163 -5.75 7.57 5.46
N TYR A 164 -5.48 6.39 6.00
CA TYR A 164 -5.88 5.99 7.36
C TYR A 164 -4.66 5.50 8.14
N SER A 165 -4.60 5.85 9.41
CA SER A 165 -3.46 5.52 10.27
C SER A 165 -3.41 4.04 10.59
N ARG A 166 -2.28 3.61 11.15
CA ARG A 166 -2.09 2.24 11.67
C ARG A 166 -3.14 1.80 12.70
N ARG A 167 -3.80 2.75 13.38
CA ARG A 167 -4.81 2.48 14.43
C ARG A 167 -6.24 2.47 13.90
N PHE A 168 -6.47 3.02 12.71
CA PHE A 168 -7.80 3.01 12.10
C PHE A 168 -8.18 1.59 11.72
N LEU A 169 -9.35 1.14 12.18
CA LEU A 169 -9.81 -0.22 11.91
C LEU A 169 -10.19 -0.35 10.44
N THR A 170 -9.69 -1.40 9.79
CA THR A 170 -9.96 -1.67 8.38
C THR A 170 -11.44 -1.76 8.07
N ILE A 171 -12.23 -2.38 8.96
CA ILE A 171 -13.66 -2.54 8.78
C ILE A 171 -14.41 -1.20 8.77
N ASP A 172 -13.90 -0.19 9.47
CA ASP A 172 -14.52 1.15 9.51
C ASP A 172 -14.32 1.92 8.20
N ILE A 173 -13.42 1.45 7.31
CA ILE A 173 -13.25 1.99 5.95
C ILE A 173 -14.42 1.57 5.04
N GLU A 174 -15.25 0.60 5.45
CA GLU A 174 -16.37 0.08 4.65
C GLU A 174 -17.34 1.18 4.19
N GLY A 175 -17.60 2.19 5.03
CA GLY A 175 -18.47 3.31 4.67
C GLY A 175 -17.93 4.13 3.49
N ASP A 176 -16.63 4.45 3.51
CA ASP A 176 -15.96 5.16 2.42
C ASP A 176 -15.86 4.30 1.16
N ILE A 177 -15.64 2.99 1.30
CA ILE A 177 -15.65 2.03 0.18
C ILE A 177 -17.03 2.04 -0.50
N LYS A 178 -18.12 1.89 0.26
CA LYS A 178 -19.49 1.92 -0.29
C LYS A 178 -19.78 3.22 -1.03
N LYS A 179 -19.33 4.35 -0.45
CA LYS A 179 -19.46 5.67 -1.08
C LYS A 179 -18.78 5.69 -2.45
N LEU A 180 -17.53 5.24 -2.57
CA LEU A 180 -16.81 5.24 -3.85
C LEU A 180 -17.38 4.23 -4.85
N LEU A 181 -17.83 3.06 -4.39
CA LEU A 181 -18.47 2.06 -5.26
C LEU A 181 -19.80 2.56 -5.84
N SER A 182 -20.50 3.48 -5.16
CA SER A 182 -21.71 4.09 -5.74
C SER A 182 -21.43 5.04 -6.91
N GLN A 183 -20.16 5.42 -7.13
CA GLN A 183 -19.72 6.32 -8.21
C GLN A 183 -19.29 5.57 -9.47
N THR A 184 -19.20 4.24 -9.44
CA THR A 184 -18.79 3.41 -10.59
C THR A 184 -19.96 3.05 -11.53
N ASN A 185 -21.07 3.80 -11.45
CA ASN A 185 -22.25 3.60 -12.29
C ASN A 185 -22.05 4.14 -13.71
#